data_AF-A0AAU0F7X2-F1
#
_entry.id   AF-A0AAU0F7X2-F1
#
_cell.length_a   1.000
_cell.length_b   1.000
_cell.length_c   1.000
_cell.angle_alpha   90.00
_cell.angle_beta   90.00
_cell.angle_gamma   90.00
#
_symmetry.space_group_name_H-M   'P 1'
#
loop_
_entity.id
_entity.type
_entity.pdbx_description
1 polymer ?
#
loop_
_entity_poly.entity_id
_entity_poly.type
_entity_poly.pdbx_seq_one_letter_code
_entity_poly.pdbx_strand_id
1 'polypeptide(L)'
;MTFRGQLLKMPTQLAEPIQYYLNLSNDLLHINALIGKTIRIKHIGYQCVNCDSDEKLFRMGFCKKCFFESPYASESIIRPELSRAHLGEEERDLEVEKEIQLVPHIVYLAYTGDVKVGVTRAHQVPTRWIDQGLPLPSHR
;
A
#
# COMPACT_ATOMS: atom_id res chain seq x y z
N MET A 1 9.54 -24.68 8.96
CA MET A 1 10.24 -23.39 8.70
C MET A 1 9.53 -22.32 9.51
N THR A 2 10.30 -21.44 10.16
CA THR A 2 9.77 -20.33 10.97
C THR A 2 10.35 -19.04 10.43
N PHE A 3 9.49 -18.13 10.00
CA PHE A 3 9.87 -16.80 9.48
C PHE A 3 9.47 -15.73 10.49
N ARG A 4 10.22 -14.63 10.55
CA ARG A 4 9.97 -13.51 11.46
C ARG A 4 10.39 -12.20 10.81
N GLY A 5 9.50 -11.22 10.84
CA GLY A 5 9.81 -9.83 10.46
C GLY A 5 8.59 -8.94 10.51
N GLN A 6 8.77 -7.66 10.16
CA GLN A 6 7.67 -6.71 10.07
C GLN A 6 6.81 -7.04 8.85
N LEU A 7 5.51 -7.11 9.06
CA LEU A 7 4.57 -7.34 7.97
C LEU A 7 4.43 -6.07 7.12
N LEU A 8 4.91 -6.13 5.89
CA LEU A 8 4.84 -5.03 4.91
C LEU A 8 3.81 -5.32 3.83
N LYS A 9 3.51 -4.32 2.98
CA LYS A 9 2.62 -4.51 1.81
C LYS A 9 3.12 -5.72 1.02
N MET A 10 2.19 -6.62 0.69
CA MET A 10 2.45 -7.82 -0.11
C MET A 10 2.76 -7.41 -1.56
N PRO A 11 4.00 -7.55 -2.07
CA PRO A 11 4.26 -7.34 -3.48
C PRO A 11 3.58 -8.42 -4.32
N THR A 12 3.17 -7.99 -5.51
CA THR A 12 2.53 -8.84 -6.51
C THR A 12 3.30 -8.75 -7.81
N GLN A 13 3.44 -9.89 -8.48
CA GLN A 13 4.03 -9.97 -9.80
C GLN A 13 2.96 -10.39 -10.80
N LEU A 14 2.88 -9.65 -11.89
CA LEU A 14 2.02 -9.96 -13.01
C LEU A 14 2.52 -11.24 -13.70
N ALA A 15 1.73 -12.31 -13.59
CA ALA A 15 1.93 -13.60 -14.22
C ALA A 15 0.58 -14.34 -14.32
N GLU A 16 0.57 -15.52 -14.93
CA GLU A 16 -0.61 -16.39 -15.03
C GLU A 16 -0.34 -17.73 -14.31
N PRO A 17 -0.84 -17.95 -13.07
CA PRO A 17 -1.59 -17.02 -12.22
C PRO A 17 -0.70 -15.91 -11.63
N ILE A 18 -1.32 -14.85 -11.08
CA ILE A 18 -0.61 -13.76 -10.39
C ILE A 18 0.20 -14.34 -9.23
N GLN A 19 1.45 -13.91 -9.07
CA GLN A 19 2.32 -14.36 -7.97
C GLN A 19 2.26 -13.38 -6.81
N TYR A 20 2.00 -13.91 -5.61
CA TYR A 20 1.89 -13.16 -4.36
C TYR A 20 3.04 -13.51 -3.42
N TYR A 21 3.60 -12.49 -2.79
CA TYR A 21 4.76 -12.64 -1.92
C TYR A 21 4.54 -11.93 -0.58
N LEU A 22 4.53 -12.67 0.51
CA LEU A 22 4.46 -12.11 1.85
C LEU A 22 5.82 -11.52 2.22
N ASN A 23 5.83 -10.21 2.43
CA ASN A 23 7.02 -9.46 2.79
C ASN A 23 7.13 -9.33 4.32
N LEU A 24 8.16 -9.96 4.89
CA LEU A 24 8.52 -9.92 6.30
C LEU A 24 9.86 -9.18 6.50
N SER A 25 10.01 -8.01 5.87
CA SER A 25 11.24 -7.20 5.79
C SER A 25 12.42 -7.88 5.11
N ASN A 26 12.99 -8.90 5.76
CA ASN A 26 14.17 -9.62 5.31
C ASN A 26 13.82 -10.90 4.55
N ASP A 27 12.62 -11.44 4.79
CA ASP A 27 12.14 -12.66 4.15
C ASP A 27 10.99 -12.35 3.19
N LEU A 28 11.12 -12.85 1.96
CA LEU A 28 10.07 -12.78 0.96
C LEU A 28 9.51 -14.18 0.69
N LEU A 29 8.31 -14.46 1.18
CA LEU A 29 7.70 -15.78 1.13
C LEU A 29 6.69 -15.88 -0.01
N HIS A 30 6.92 -16.79 -0.95
CA HIS A 30 6.00 -17.05 -2.06
C HIS A 30 4.71 -17.72 -1.56
N ILE A 31 3.62 -16.96 -1.51
CA ILE A 31 2.36 -17.40 -0.92
C ILE A 31 1.64 -18.43 -1.79
N ASN A 32 1.77 -18.34 -3.12
CA ASN A 32 1.11 -19.28 -4.03
C ASN A 32 1.54 -20.74 -3.75
N ALA A 33 2.81 -20.97 -3.44
CA ALA A 33 3.34 -22.29 -3.09
C ALA A 33 2.84 -22.84 -1.73
N LEU A 34 2.11 -22.02 -0.96
CA LEU A 34 1.54 -22.38 0.34
C LEU A 34 0.03 -22.63 0.28
N ILE A 35 -0.60 -22.46 -0.88
CA ILE A 35 -2.01 -22.79 -1.07
C ILE A 35 -2.24 -24.27 -0.72
N GLY A 36 -3.28 -24.53 0.09
CA GLY A 36 -3.60 -25.88 0.59
C GLY A 36 -2.74 -26.35 1.76
N LYS A 37 -1.79 -25.54 2.25
CA LYS A 37 -0.97 -25.86 3.43
C LYS A 37 -1.51 -25.15 4.68
N THR A 38 -1.26 -25.75 5.84
CA THR A 38 -1.59 -25.13 7.14
C THR A 38 -0.51 -24.12 7.53
N ILE A 39 -0.90 -22.85 7.70
CA ILE A 39 -0.02 -21.76 8.12
C ILE A 39 -0.43 -21.33 9.53
N ARG A 40 0.55 -21.03 10.39
CA ARG A 40 0.32 -20.44 11.71
C ARG A 40 1.01 -19.09 11.80
N ILE A 41 0.25 -18.05 12.10
CA ILE A 41 0.75 -16.69 12.31
C ILE A 41 0.66 -16.39 13.82
N LYS A 42 1.73 -15.84 14.39
CA LYS A 42 1.78 -15.41 15.78
C LYS A 42 2.29 -13.98 15.83
N HIS A 43 1.52 -13.10 16.46
CA HIS A 43 1.95 -11.74 16.76
C HIS A 43 2.97 -11.78 17.91
N ILE A 44 4.13 -11.14 17.71
CA ILE A 44 5.26 -11.18 18.65
C ILE A 44 5.66 -9.79 19.17
N GLY A 45 5.21 -8.72 18.53
CA GLY A 45 5.62 -7.35 18.82
C GLY A 45 5.25 -6.41 17.69
N TYR A 46 5.63 -5.14 17.85
CA TYR A 46 5.36 -4.07 16.90
C TYR A 46 6.67 -3.57 16.29
N GLN A 47 6.59 -2.94 15.12
CA GLN A 47 7.70 -2.22 14.51
C GLN A 47 7.13 -1.12 13.63
N CYS A 48 7.44 0.15 13.94
CA CYS A 48 6.99 1.30 13.17
C CYS A 48 7.66 1.31 11.78
N VAL A 49 6.89 1.54 10.72
CA VAL A 49 7.41 1.60 9.33
C VAL A 49 8.32 2.81 9.06
N ASN A 50 8.36 3.78 9.97
CA ASN A 50 9.10 5.04 9.78
C ASN A 50 10.33 5.17 10.69
N CYS A 51 10.26 4.69 11.92
CA CYS A 51 11.33 4.85 12.91
C CYS A 51 11.79 3.53 13.54
N ASP A 52 11.28 2.39 13.08
CA ASP A 52 11.60 1.05 13.58
C ASP A 52 11.34 0.80 15.07
N SER A 53 10.68 1.73 15.77
CA SER A 53 10.33 1.57 17.19
C SER A 53 9.42 0.37 17.41
N ASP A 54 9.62 -0.32 18.53
CA ASP A 54 8.77 -1.43 18.99
C ASP A 54 7.52 -0.99 19.77
N GLU A 55 7.28 0.32 19.84
CA GLU A 55 6.05 0.89 20.38
C GLU A 55 4.80 0.37 19.66
N LYS A 56 3.68 0.33 20.39
CA LYS A 56 2.40 -0.07 19.83
C LYS A 56 2.03 0.81 18.63
N LEU A 57 1.74 0.16 17.51
CA LEU A 57 1.31 0.85 16.30
C LEU A 57 -0.06 1.52 16.50
N PHE A 58 -0.23 2.67 15.87
CA PHE A 58 -1.46 3.45 15.90
C PHE A 58 -2.28 3.22 14.62
N ARG A 59 -1.80 3.70 13.47
CA ARG A 59 -2.45 3.53 12.15
C ARG A 59 -1.40 3.49 11.04
N MET A 60 -1.76 2.87 9.91
CA MET A 60 -0.94 2.82 8.69
C MET A 60 0.49 2.27 8.89
N GLY A 61 0.72 1.48 9.95
CA GLY A 61 2.06 0.97 10.28
C GLY A 61 2.93 1.94 11.09
N PHE A 62 2.44 3.12 11.47
CA PHE A 62 3.18 4.11 12.25
C PHE A 62 2.91 4.00 13.76
N CYS A 63 3.92 4.29 14.58
CA CYS A 63 3.71 4.62 15.99
C CYS A 63 2.96 5.95 16.13
N LYS A 64 2.47 6.27 17.33
CA LYS A 64 1.67 7.49 17.55
C LYS A 64 2.43 8.75 17.14
N LYS A 65 3.70 8.89 17.53
CA LYS A 65 4.54 10.04 17.19
C LYS A 65 4.66 10.22 15.67
N CYS A 66 5.14 9.18 14.97
CA CYS A 66 5.33 9.26 13.53
C CYS A 66 4.03 9.45 12.75
N PHE A 67 2.90 8.95 13.24
CA PHE A 67 1.60 9.16 12.58
C PHE A 67 1.22 10.66 12.52
N PHE A 68 1.52 11.44 13.55
CA PHE A 68 1.20 12.87 13.58
C PHE A 68 2.27 13.74 12.93
N GLU A 69 3.52 13.28 12.86
CA GLU A 69 4.65 14.07 12.35
C GLU A 69 5.01 13.76 10.88
N SER A 70 4.88 12.51 10.42
CA SER A 70 5.36 12.10 9.09
C SER A 70 4.47 12.61 7.96
N PRO A 71 5.01 13.20 6.87
CA PRO A 71 4.21 13.59 5.70
C PRO A 71 3.53 12.39 5.02
N TYR A 72 4.06 11.17 5.20
CA TYR A 72 3.49 9.93 4.66
C TYR A 72 2.25 9.43 5.43
N ALA A 73 1.91 10.07 6.54
CA ALA A 73 0.74 9.78 7.37
C ALA A 73 -0.21 10.99 7.49
N SER A 74 -0.09 11.97 6.59
CA SER A 74 -0.96 13.15 6.56
C SER A 74 -2.41 12.78 6.24
N GLU A 75 -3.37 13.65 6.60
CA GLU A 75 -4.79 13.34 6.35
C GLU A 75 -5.08 13.26 4.85
N SER A 76 -4.39 14.10 4.07
CA SER A 76 -4.46 14.13 2.61
C SER A 76 -4.03 12.82 1.93
N ILE A 77 -3.30 11.92 2.60
CA ILE A 77 -3.00 10.58 2.06
C ILE A 77 -4.24 9.68 2.04
N ILE A 78 -5.11 9.79 3.03
CA ILE A 78 -6.36 9.02 3.10
C ILE A 78 -7.47 9.74 2.34
N ARG A 79 -7.44 11.07 2.36
CA ARG A 79 -8.44 11.97 1.77
C ARG A 79 -7.77 12.91 0.77
N PRO A 80 -7.44 12.43 -0.45
CA PRO A 80 -6.75 13.23 -1.45
C PRO A 80 -7.44 14.56 -1.76
N GLU A 81 -8.76 14.64 -1.56
CA GLU A 81 -9.54 15.86 -1.74
C GLU A 81 -9.16 17.02 -0.80
N LEU A 82 -8.46 16.74 0.29
CA LEU A 82 -7.97 17.75 1.24
C LEU A 82 -6.59 18.31 0.89
N SER A 83 -5.91 17.74 -0.12
CA SER A 83 -4.59 18.21 -0.55
C SER A 83 -4.61 19.69 -0.97
N ARG A 84 -3.69 20.48 -0.43
CA ARG A 84 -3.44 21.88 -0.84
C ARG A 84 -2.06 22.08 -1.45
N ALA A 85 -1.29 21.01 -1.66
CA ALA A 85 0.07 21.07 -2.23
C ALA A 85 0.10 21.71 -3.63
N HIS A 86 -0.96 21.54 -4.43
CA HIS A 86 -1.13 22.17 -5.74
C HIS A 86 -1.25 23.71 -5.68
N LEU A 87 -1.59 24.27 -4.51
CA LEU A 87 -1.64 25.70 -4.24
C LEU A 87 -0.32 26.22 -3.62
N GLY A 88 0.65 25.33 -3.36
CA GLY A 88 1.89 25.68 -2.67
C GLY A 88 1.74 25.85 -1.15
N GLU A 89 0.65 25.34 -0.57
CA GLU A 89 0.41 25.39 0.88
C GLU A 89 0.84 24.08 1.55
N GLU A 90 1.70 24.20 2.57
CA GLU A 90 2.29 23.07 3.31
C GLU A 90 1.34 22.52 4.37
N GLU A 91 1.24 21.18 4.47
CA GLU A 91 0.59 20.49 5.61
C GLU A 91 1.62 20.05 6.66
N ARG A 92 2.70 19.39 6.24
CA ARG A 92 3.79 18.84 7.06
C ARG A 92 5.16 18.98 6.40
N ASP A 93 5.24 18.76 5.09
CA ASP A 93 6.44 18.93 4.28
C ASP A 93 6.04 19.13 2.81
N LEU A 94 6.11 20.37 2.33
CA LEU A 94 5.56 20.72 1.02
C LEU A 94 6.27 19.99 -0.14
N GLU A 95 7.57 19.72 -0.02
CA GLU A 95 8.33 19.09 -1.11
C GLU A 95 7.94 17.60 -1.21
N VAL A 96 7.89 16.90 -0.08
CA VAL A 96 7.41 15.50 -0.05
C VAL A 96 5.95 15.40 -0.49
N GLU A 97 5.10 16.34 -0.07
CA GLU A 97 3.69 16.39 -0.46
C GLU A 97 3.52 16.54 -1.97
N LYS A 98 4.26 17.46 -2.60
CA LYS A 98 4.22 17.62 -4.06
C LYS A 98 4.65 16.33 -4.76
N GLU A 99 5.72 15.70 -4.31
CA GLU A 99 6.23 14.45 -4.89
C GLU A 99 5.22 13.31 -4.84
N ILE A 100 4.48 13.17 -3.73
CA ILE A 100 3.57 12.03 -3.55
C ILE A 100 2.14 12.33 -4.04
N GLN A 101 1.70 13.58 -4.00
CA GLN A 101 0.32 13.98 -4.30
C GLN A 101 0.16 14.46 -5.75
N LEU A 102 1.13 15.22 -6.28
CA LEU A 102 1.05 15.84 -7.61
C LEU A 102 1.68 14.95 -8.69
N VAL A 103 1.16 13.72 -8.78
CA VAL A 103 1.60 12.72 -9.76
C VAL A 103 0.54 12.48 -10.83
N PRO A 104 0.89 11.90 -11.99
CA PRO A 104 -0.10 11.51 -12.99
C PRO A 104 -1.10 10.49 -12.43
N HIS A 105 -2.38 10.78 -12.59
CA HIS A 105 -3.49 9.90 -12.20
C HIS A 105 -4.27 9.43 -13.43
N ILE A 106 -4.91 8.27 -13.30
CA ILE A 106 -5.75 7.66 -14.33
C ILE A 106 -7.13 7.42 -13.73
N VAL A 107 -8.16 7.84 -14.47
CA VAL A 107 -9.56 7.51 -14.21
C VAL A 107 -9.90 6.24 -14.97
N TYR A 108 -10.53 5.28 -14.31
CA TYR A 108 -10.96 4.02 -14.93
C TYR A 108 -12.40 3.68 -14.57
N LEU A 109 -13.02 2.87 -15.42
CA LEU A 109 -14.28 2.21 -15.14
C LEU A 109 -14.01 0.77 -14.74
N ALA A 110 -14.63 0.33 -13.66
CA ALA A 110 -14.61 -1.05 -13.21
C ALA A 110 -16.04 -1.59 -13.15
N TYR A 111 -16.22 -2.86 -13.52
CA TYR A 111 -17.50 -3.54 -13.44
C TYR A 111 -17.43 -4.69 -12.44
N THR A 112 -18.05 -4.50 -11.27
CA THR A 112 -18.07 -5.47 -10.17
C THR A 112 -19.49 -5.60 -9.64
N GLY A 113 -20.40 -6.06 -10.52
CA GLY A 113 -21.85 -6.05 -10.30
C GLY A 113 -22.50 -4.76 -10.82
N ASP A 114 -21.89 -3.62 -10.53
CA ASP A 114 -22.26 -2.29 -11.05
C ASP A 114 -21.03 -1.56 -11.62
N VAL A 115 -21.28 -0.53 -12.43
CA VAL A 115 -20.24 0.37 -12.94
C VAL A 115 -19.74 1.27 -11.81
N LYS A 116 -18.43 1.26 -11.59
CA LYS A 116 -17.73 2.12 -10.63
C LYS A 116 -16.70 2.96 -11.36
N VAL A 117 -16.66 4.26 -11.05
CA VAL A 117 -15.59 5.16 -11.48
C VAL A 117 -14.50 5.13 -10.40
N GLY A 118 -13.29 4.76 -10.80
CA GLY A 118 -12.12 4.72 -9.92
C GLY A 118 -11.02 5.66 -10.37
N VAL A 119 -10.16 6.05 -9.43
CA VAL A 119 -8.95 6.84 -9.69
C VAL A 119 -7.76 6.09 -9.10
N THR A 120 -6.63 6.08 -9.80
CA THR A 120 -5.35 5.57 -9.28
C THR A 120 -4.17 6.32 -9.87
N ARG A 121 -2.98 6.18 -9.28
CA ARG A 121 -1.75 6.73 -9.83
C ARG A 121 -1.31 5.91 -11.04
N ALA A 122 -0.78 6.55 -12.07
CA ALA A 122 -0.46 5.89 -13.34
C ALA A 122 0.51 4.71 -13.17
N HIS A 123 1.51 4.84 -12.31
CA HIS A 123 2.48 3.77 -12.02
C HIS A 123 1.89 2.58 -11.24
N GLN A 124 0.70 2.73 -10.64
CA GLN A 124 0.05 1.68 -9.84
C GLN A 124 -0.96 0.85 -10.62
N VAL A 125 -1.16 1.08 -11.93
CA VAL A 125 -2.21 0.40 -12.70
C VAL A 125 -2.16 -1.13 -12.56
N PRO A 126 -1.04 -1.84 -12.81
CA PRO A 126 -1.06 -3.30 -12.68
C PRO A 126 -1.39 -3.74 -11.26
N THR A 127 -0.76 -3.12 -10.25
CA THR A 127 -0.97 -3.44 -8.84
C THR A 127 -2.40 -3.16 -8.39
N ARG A 128 -3.02 -2.05 -8.83
CA ARG A 128 -4.38 -1.66 -8.41
C ARG A 128 -5.43 -2.64 -8.94
N TRP A 129 -5.26 -3.12 -10.16
CA TRP A 129 -6.17 -4.12 -10.75
C TRP A 129 -6.03 -5.46 -10.04
N ILE A 130 -4.79 -5.87 -9.75
CA ILE A 130 -4.51 -7.08 -8.97
C ILE A 130 -5.12 -6.99 -7.56
N ASP A 131 -4.88 -5.88 -6.85
CA ASP A 131 -5.35 -5.66 -5.47
C ASP A 131 -6.89 -5.63 -5.39
N GLN A 132 -7.58 -5.23 -6.47
CA GLN A 132 -9.04 -5.17 -6.54
C GLN A 132 -9.69 -6.41 -7.17
N GLY A 133 -8.91 -7.38 -7.65
CA GLY A 133 -9.43 -8.53 -8.40
C GLY A 133 -10.10 -8.15 -9.72
N LEU A 134 -9.68 -7.04 -10.34
CA LEU A 134 -10.17 -6.61 -11.64
C LEU A 134 -9.42 -7.35 -12.76
N PRO A 135 -10.09 -7.70 -13.87
CA PRO A 135 -9.40 -8.17 -15.05
C PRO A 135 -8.46 -7.08 -15.55
N LEU A 136 -7.18 -7.42 -15.72
CA LEU A 136 -6.18 -6.48 -16.21
C LEU A 136 -6.63 -5.88 -17.54
N PRO A 137 -6.32 -4.60 -17.80
CA PRO A 137 -6.63 -4.01 -19.10
C PRO A 137 -5.85 -4.80 -20.15
N SER A 138 -6.57 -5.59 -20.96
CA SER A 138 -5.97 -6.22 -22.13
C SER A 138 -5.60 -5.09 -23.07
N HIS A 139 -4.31 -4.92 -23.38
CA HIS A 139 -3.89 -4.15 -24.54
C HIS A 139 -4.46 -4.85 -25.78
N ARG A 140 -5.66 -4.44 -26.20
CA ARG A 140 -6.10 -4.59 -27.59
C ARG A 140 -5.76 -3.30 -28.32
#